data_AF-A0A942Z8I0-F1
#
_entry.id   AF-A0A942Z8I0-F1
#
_cell.length_a   1.000
_cell.length_b   1.000
_cell.length_c   1.000
_cell.angle_alpha   90.00
_cell.angle_beta   90.00
_cell.angle_gamma   90.00
#
_symmetry.space_group_name_H-M   'P 1'
#
loop_
_entity.id
_entity.type
_entity.pdbx_description
1 polymer ?
#
loop_
_entity_poly.entity_id
_entity_poly.type
_entity_poly.pdbx_seq_one_letter_code
_entity_poly.pdbx_strand_id
1 'polypeptide(L)'
;SQNTAKWSNEKYDELIKKAQTTTGDERMEAMLEAERILMDEMPVSPTDHSVRIYLQKDHVKGIVRLPLSITNGYKTAYITK
;
A
#
# COMPACT_ATOMS: atom_id res chain seq x y z
N SER A 1 6.29 12.44 13.21
CA SER A 1 5.15 12.35 12.27
C SER A 1 5.66 11.81 10.95
N GLN A 2 4.86 11.04 10.20
CA GLN A 2 5.26 10.45 8.90
C GLN A 2 5.07 11.42 7.71
N ASN A 3 4.75 12.69 7.97
CA ASN A 3 4.53 13.74 6.97
C ASN A 3 5.80 14.61 6.83
N THR A 4 6.68 14.21 5.92
CA THR A 4 7.96 14.90 5.67
C THR A 4 7.78 16.19 4.85
N ALA A 5 6.75 16.24 3.99
CA ALA A 5 6.41 17.42 3.18
C ALA A 5 5.84 18.58 4.02
N LYS A 6 5.45 18.32 5.27
CA LYS A 6 4.76 19.26 6.18
C LYS A 6 3.49 19.87 5.58
N TRP A 7 2.87 19.15 4.65
CA TRP A 7 1.65 19.57 3.96
C TRP A 7 0.42 19.36 4.85
N SER A 8 -0.58 20.23 4.75
CA SER A 8 -1.83 20.14 5.49
C SER A 8 -2.98 20.68 4.65
N ASN A 9 -4.11 19.97 4.64
CA ASN A 9 -5.33 20.41 3.97
C ASN A 9 -6.54 19.94 4.80
N GLU A 10 -7.36 20.89 5.26
CA GLU A 10 -8.49 20.59 6.16
C GLU A 10 -9.53 19.66 5.52
N LYS A 11 -9.82 19.87 4.23
CA LYS A 11 -10.77 19.03 3.48
C LYS A 11 -10.24 17.61 3.29
N TYR A 12 -8.94 17.46 3.04
CA TYR A 12 -8.30 16.14 2.98
C TYR A 12 -8.43 15.41 4.32
N ASP A 13 -8.15 16.10 5.43
CA ASP A 13 -8.24 15.51 6.77
C ASP A 13 -9.67 15.07 7.12
N GLU A 14 -10.69 15.84 6.72
CA GLU A 14 -12.11 15.46 6.85
C GLU A 14 -12.46 14.21 6.05
N LEU A 15 -12.01 14.13 4.80
CA LEU A 15 -12.26 12.98 3.93
C LEU A 15 -11.59 11.71 4.46
N ILE A 16 -10.36 11.81 4.98
CA ILE A 16 -9.68 10.68 5.61
C ILE A 16 -10.42 10.22 6.88
N LYS A 17 -10.89 11.15 7.73
CA LYS A 17 -11.70 10.79 8.90
C LYS A 17 -13.00 10.08 8.50
N LYS A 18 -13.69 10.56 7.46
CA LYS A 18 -14.88 9.91 6.90
C LYS A 18 -14.56 8.50 6.39
N ALA A 19 -13.48 8.32 5.65
CA ALA A 19 -13.05 7.02 5.14
C ALA A 19 -12.65 6.03 6.25
N GLN A 20 -12.22 6.52 7.42
CA GLN A 20 -11.90 5.70 8.59
C GLN A 20 -13.14 5.22 9.36
N THR A 21 -14.25 5.95 9.30
CA THR A 21 -15.48 5.63 10.04
C THR A 21 -16.58 4.97 9.21
N THR A 22 -16.48 5.04 7.88
CA THR A 22 -17.45 4.46 6.93
C THR A 22 -16.95 3.13 6.34
N THR A 23 -17.84 2.40 5.68
CA THR A 23 -17.50 1.15 4.96
C THR A 23 -18.18 1.12 3.59
N GLY A 24 -17.79 0.17 2.74
CA GLY A 24 -18.38 0.03 1.40
C GLY A 24 -18.06 1.22 0.47
N ASP A 25 -19.05 1.61 -0.32
CA ASP A 25 -18.91 2.62 -1.38
C ASP A 25 -18.60 4.01 -0.82
N GLU A 26 -19.24 4.41 0.29
CA GLU A 26 -19.00 5.71 0.94
C GLU A 26 -17.54 5.90 1.35
N ARG A 27 -16.91 4.82 1.85
CA ARG A 27 -15.49 4.80 2.18
C ARG A 27 -14.64 4.97 0.92
N MET A 28 -15.06 4.36 -0.19
CA MET A 28 -14.31 4.38 -1.45
C MET A 28 -14.39 5.75 -2.11
N GLU A 29 -15.57 6.36 -2.14
CA GLU A 29 -15.78 7.71 -2.64
C GLU A 29 -14.96 8.73 -1.84
N ALA A 30 -14.98 8.65 -0.51
CA ALA A 30 -14.19 9.54 0.35
C ALA A 30 -12.67 9.42 0.07
N MET A 31 -12.17 8.20 -0.18
CA MET A 31 -10.75 8.00 -0.53
C MET A 31 -10.42 8.53 -1.93
N LEU A 32 -11.30 8.36 -2.91
CA LEU A 32 -11.11 8.89 -4.26
C LEU A 32 -11.09 10.42 -4.28
N GLU A 33 -11.97 11.07 -3.51
CA GLU A 33 -11.96 12.53 -3.37
C GLU A 33 -10.70 13.03 -2.66
N ALA A 34 -10.22 12.32 -1.64
CA ALA A 34 -8.98 12.66 -0.96
C ALA A 34 -7.76 12.52 -1.90
N GLU A 35 -7.73 11.46 -2.72
CA GLU A 35 -6.69 11.23 -3.72
C GLU A 35 -6.63 12.34 -4.77
N ARG A 36 -7.80 12.85 -5.23
CA ARG A 36 -7.84 13.98 -6.17
C ARG A 36 -7.15 15.22 -5.62
N ILE A 37 -7.37 15.56 -4.35
CA ILE A 37 -6.69 16.69 -3.70
C ILE A 37 -5.17 16.48 -3.70
N LEU A 38 -4.70 15.26 -3.40
CA LEU A 38 -3.26 14.95 -3.46
C LEU A 38 -2.69 15.07 -4.87
N MET A 39 -3.45 14.71 -5.89
CA MET A 39 -3.03 14.85 -7.29
C MET A 39 -3.01 16.31 -7.74
N ASP A 40 -3.96 17.13 -7.30
CA ASP A 40 -4.07 18.55 -7.67
C ASP A 40 -3.00 19.41 -6.97
N GLU A 41 -2.75 19.16 -5.69
CA GLU A 41 -1.77 19.94 -4.91
C GLU A 41 -0.34 19.37 -4.98
N MET A 42 -0.20 18.12 -5.46
CA MET A 42 1.07 17.40 -5.63
C MET A 42 2.06 17.52 -4.45
N PRO A 43 1.64 17.34 -3.17
CA PRO A 43 2.58 17.39 -2.04
C PRO A 43 3.55 16.20 -2.04
N VAL A 44 3.22 15.15 -2.77
CA VAL A 44 4.06 13.98 -3.03
C VAL A 44 3.94 13.61 -4.51
N SER A 45 5.07 13.31 -5.15
CA SER A 45 5.10 12.83 -6.53
C SER A 45 5.51 11.35 -6.54
N PRO A 46 4.60 10.41 -6.80
CA PRO A 46 4.96 9.01 -6.99
C PRO A 46 5.88 8.85 -8.20
N THR A 47 6.89 7.98 -8.11
CA THR A 47 7.81 7.67 -9.22
C THR A 47 7.37 6.42 -9.97
N ASP A 48 7.08 5.35 -9.24
CA ASP A 48 6.75 4.04 -9.77
C ASP A 48 5.93 3.21 -8.76
N HIS A 49 5.19 2.23 -9.29
CA HIS A 49 4.66 1.12 -8.49
C HIS A 49 5.61 -0.06 -8.63
N SER A 50 6.40 -0.31 -7.59
CA SER A 50 7.49 -1.28 -7.68
C SER A 50 6.99 -2.72 -7.85
N VAL A 51 7.49 -3.39 -8.88
CA VAL A 51 7.32 -4.84 -9.08
C VAL A 51 8.52 -5.59 -8.51
N ARG A 52 8.28 -6.75 -7.89
CA ARG A 52 9.35 -7.60 -7.35
C ARG A 52 9.44 -8.89 -8.16
N ILE A 53 10.54 -9.04 -8.89
CA ILE A 53 10.88 -10.24 -9.65
C ILE A 53 11.83 -11.09 -8.81
N TYR A 54 11.60 -12.40 -8.76
CA TYR A 54 12.39 -13.33 -7.96
C TYR A 54 12.82 -14.54 -8.80
N LEU A 55 14.09 -14.92 -8.67
CA LEU A 55 14.59 -16.19 -9.19
C LEU A 55 14.53 -17.25 -8.09
N GLN A 56 13.99 -18.42 -8.40
CA GLN A 56 13.85 -19.54 -7.46
C GLN A 56 14.28 -20.82 -8.17
N LYS A 57 15.13 -21.61 -7.52
CA LYS A 57 15.52 -22.92 -8.03
C LYS A 57 14.31 -23.84 -8.06
N ASP A 58 14.19 -24.67 -9.09
CA ASP A 58 13.02 -25.53 -9.29
C ASP A 58 12.78 -26.51 -8.13
N HIS A 59 13.83 -26.96 -7.45
CA HIS A 59 13.72 -27.86 -6.30
C HIS A 59 13.37 -27.17 -4.97
N VAL A 60 13.28 -25.83 -4.93
CA VAL A 60 12.84 -25.10 -3.74
C VAL A 60 11.35 -24.86 -3.86
N LYS A 61 10.56 -25.41 -2.94
CA LYS A 61 9.09 -25.34 -2.95
C LYS A 61 8.57 -24.76 -1.63
N GLY A 62 7.29 -24.38 -1.62
CA GLY A 62 6.60 -23.94 -0.40
C GLY A 62 6.91 -22.52 0.08
N ILE A 63 7.60 -21.69 -0.71
CA ILE A 63 7.80 -20.26 -0.39
C ILE A 63 6.50 -19.50 -0.65
N VAL A 64 6.00 -18.80 0.38
CA VAL A 64 4.87 -17.87 0.26
C VAL A 64 5.40 -16.45 0.15
N ARG A 65 5.07 -15.74 -0.94
CA ARG A 65 5.46 -14.34 -1.13
C ARG A 65 4.30 -13.44 -0.77
N LEU A 66 4.41 -12.76 0.37
CA LEU A 66 3.40 -11.82 0.83
C LEU A 66 3.65 -10.43 0.19
N PRO A 67 2.61 -9.68 -0.18
CA PRO A 67 2.76 -8.32 -0.71
C PRO A 67 3.24 -7.33 0.36
N LEU A 68 3.00 -7.67 1.63
CA LEU A 68 3.53 -6.96 2.78
C LEU A 68 4.90 -7.54 3.15
N SER A 69 5.78 -6.70 3.70
CA SER A 69 7.14 -7.06 4.14
C SER A 69 7.14 -7.93 5.41
N ILE A 70 6.40 -9.04 5.41
CA ILE A 70 6.32 -10.00 6.50
C ILE A 70 7.27 -11.16 6.18
N THR A 71 8.16 -11.49 7.12
CA THR A 71 9.23 -12.48 6.96
C THR A 71 8.77 -13.94 7.11
N ASN A 72 7.48 -14.20 7.37
CA ASN A 72 6.93 -15.54 7.59
C ASN A 72 6.81 -16.40 6.30
N GLY A 73 7.10 -15.83 5.14
CA GLY A 73 6.99 -16.51 3.84
C GLY A 73 7.85 -17.76 3.67
N TYR A 74 8.88 -17.93 4.49
CA TYR A 74 9.79 -19.07 4.45
C TYR A 74 9.41 -20.22 5.39
N LYS A 75 8.41 -20.03 6.27
CA LYS A 75 8.02 -21.05 7.27
C LYS A 75 7.64 -22.38 6.64
N THR A 76 7.05 -22.35 5.45
CA THR A 76 6.57 -23.52 4.71
C THR A 76 7.52 -23.98 3.62
N ALA A 77 8.72 -23.39 3.53
CA ALA A 77 9.68 -23.69 2.47
C ALA A 77 10.38 -25.03 2.71
N TYR A 78 10.57 -25.81 1.65
CA TYR A 78 11.29 -27.09 1.67
C TYR A 78 12.05 -27.33 0.35
N ILE A 79 13.01 -28.27 0.40
CA ILE A 79 13.81 -28.69 -0.75
C ILE A 79 13.36 -30.08 -1.18
N THR A 80 13.03 -30.24 -2.46
CA THR A 80 12.80 -31.55 -3.07
C THR A 80 14.11 -32.17 -3.51
N LYS A 81 14.23 -33.50 -3.38
CA LYS A 81 15.40 -34.26 -3.84
C LYS A 81 15.40 -34.43 -5.35
#